data_AF-A0A9D8P0K6-F1
#
_entry.id   AF-A0A9D8P0K6-F1
#
_cell.length_a   1.000
_cell.length_b   1.000
_cell.length_c   1.000
_cell.angle_alpha   90.00
_cell.angle_beta   90.00
_cell.angle_gamma   90.00
#
_symmetry.space_group_name_H-M   'P 1'
#
loop_
_entity.id
_entity.type
_entity.pdbx_description
1 polymer ?
#
loop_
_entity_poly.entity_id
_entity_poly.type
_entity_poly.pdbx_seq_one_letter_code
_entity_poly.pdbx_strand_id
1 'polypeptide(L)'
;MKLAAGGYFLDFRYRVLDQAKASDLLHPGDDSYLMPEKAAVRLEAIQVPSAASSKLEDRDTGVAVAFFDNPGQLIKRGDRVTLVLGRFKASGLTVQ
;
A
#
# COMPACT_ATOMS: atom_id res chain seq x y z
N MET A 1 -2.79 -3.00 -7.81
CA MET A 1 -2.43 -3.84 -6.65
C MET A 1 -2.11 -5.23 -7.19
N LYS A 2 -0.95 -5.80 -6.86
CA LYS A 2 -0.57 -7.14 -7.34
C LYS A 2 -0.27 -8.07 -6.19
N LEU A 3 -0.61 -9.35 -6.33
CA LEU A 3 -0.11 -10.38 -5.42
C LEU A 3 1.38 -10.65 -5.68
N ALA A 4 2.16 -10.78 -4.60
CA ALA A 4 3.59 -11.07 -4.62
C ALA A 4 3.92 -12.22 -3.67
N ALA A 5 5.13 -12.78 -3.80
CA ALA A 5 5.61 -13.92 -3.01
C ALA A 5 4.58 -15.05 -2.89
N GLY A 6 4.00 -15.50 -4.01
CA GLY A 6 2.99 -16.56 -4.01
C GLY A 6 1.65 -16.18 -3.36
N GLY A 7 1.39 -14.88 -3.15
CA GLY A 7 0.17 -14.36 -2.55
C GLY A 7 0.28 -14.02 -1.07
N TYR A 8 1.47 -14.12 -0.46
CA TYR A 8 1.69 -13.73 0.94
C TYR A 8 1.85 -12.22 1.14
N PHE A 9 2.13 -11.47 0.07
CA PHE A 9 2.20 -10.02 0.11
C PHE A 9 1.38 -9.39 -1.01
N LEU A 10 0.99 -8.14 -0.81
CA LEU A 10 0.52 -7.27 -1.88
C LEU A 10 1.59 -6.21 -2.20
N ASP A 11 1.91 -6.07 -3.48
CA ASP A 11 2.78 -5.03 -4.05
C ASP A 11 1.89 -3.90 -4.61
N PHE A 12 2.01 -2.72 -4.01
CA PHE A 12 1.41 -1.49 -4.51
C PHE A 12 2.49 -0.51 -4.98
N ARG A 13 2.45 -0.17 -6.27
CA ARG A 13 3.35 0.83 -6.87
C ARG A 13 2.57 2.06 -7.29
N TYR A 14 3.12 3.22 -6.99
CA TYR A 14 2.51 4.50 -7.32
C TYR A 14 3.58 5.57 -7.58
N ARG A 15 3.16 6.67 -8.21
CA ARG A 15 3.98 7.85 -8.41
C ARG A 15 3.26 9.05 -7.84
N VAL A 16 3.99 9.90 -7.12
CA VAL A 16 3.51 11.22 -6.73
C VAL A 16 3.64 12.15 -7.93
N LEU A 17 2.52 12.73 -8.37
CA LEU A 17 2.49 13.62 -9.54
C LEU A 17 2.69 15.10 -9.17
N ASP A 18 2.34 15.46 -7.93
CA ASP A 18 2.45 16.82 -7.39
C ASP A 18 2.90 16.72 -5.94
N GLN A 19 4.16 17.06 -5.70
CA GLN A 19 4.79 16.92 -4.39
C GLN A 19 4.15 17.84 -3.34
N ALA A 20 3.76 19.06 -3.74
CA ALA A 20 3.20 20.05 -2.84
C ALA A 20 1.80 19.65 -2.35
N LYS A 21 1.00 19.00 -3.21
CA LYS A 21 -0.30 18.44 -2.78
C LYS A 21 -0.13 17.14 -1.99
N ALA A 22 0.90 16.36 -2.30
CA ALA A 22 1.11 15.07 -1.64
C ALA A 22 1.69 15.20 -0.24
N SER A 23 2.44 16.26 0.07
CA SER A 23 3.01 16.48 1.40
C SER A 23 1.94 16.50 2.48
N ASP A 24 0.76 17.04 2.18
CA ASP A 24 -0.37 16.98 3.09
C ASP A 24 -0.93 15.55 3.21
N LEU A 25 -0.97 14.78 2.14
CA LEU A 25 -1.64 13.48 2.16
C LEU A 25 -0.79 12.37 2.77
N LEU A 26 0.54 12.47 2.65
CA LEU A 26 1.49 11.40 2.91
C LEU A 26 2.59 11.85 3.89
N HIS A 27 2.34 11.80 5.21
CA HIS A 27 3.38 12.13 6.19
C HIS A 27 4.20 10.90 6.62
N PRO A 28 5.50 11.08 6.91
CA PRO A 28 6.29 10.07 7.60
C PRO A 28 5.67 9.73 8.96
N GLY A 29 5.42 8.45 9.22
CA GLY A 29 4.79 7.97 10.47
C GLY A 29 3.28 7.77 10.37
N ASP A 30 2.64 8.22 9.29
CA ASP A 30 1.23 7.94 9.05
C ASP A 30 0.98 6.45 8.78
N ASP A 31 -0.10 5.95 9.36
CA ASP A 31 -0.59 4.60 9.17
C ASP A 31 -0.87 4.29 7.70
N SER A 32 -0.42 3.12 7.26
CA SER A 32 -0.68 2.61 5.91
C SER A 32 -1.21 1.19 6.00
N TYR A 33 -2.36 0.94 5.39
CA TYR A 33 -3.01 -0.36 5.46
C TYR A 33 -3.98 -0.62 4.30
N LEU A 34 -4.33 -1.90 4.14
CA LEU A 34 -5.43 -2.34 3.30
C LEU A 34 -6.61 -2.81 4.14
N MET A 35 -7.80 -2.53 3.66
CA MET A 35 -9.05 -3.08 4.17
C MET A 35 -9.77 -3.83 3.04
N PRO A 36 -9.84 -5.17 3.09
CA PRO A 36 -10.62 -5.94 2.13
C PRO A 36 -12.10 -5.59 2.21
N GLU A 37 -12.81 -5.48 1.08
CA GLU A 37 -14.27 -5.24 1.13
C GLU A 37 -15.04 -6.45 1.68
N LYS A 38 -14.47 -7.65 1.54
CA LYS A 38 -15.07 -8.90 1.99
C LYS A 38 -14.84 -9.23 3.47
N ALA A 39 -13.98 -8.48 4.15
CA ALA A 39 -13.60 -8.76 5.54
C ALA A 39 -13.25 -7.47 6.29
N ALA A 40 -13.82 -7.30 7.47
CA ALA A 40 -13.54 -6.16 8.34
C ALA A 40 -12.21 -6.33 9.11
N VAL A 41 -11.12 -6.52 8.37
CA VAL A 41 -9.76 -6.62 8.92
C VAL A 41 -8.84 -5.58 8.30
N ARG A 42 -7.83 -5.18 9.05
CA ARG A 42 -6.77 -4.28 8.61
C ARG A 42 -5.52 -5.10 8.32
N LEU A 43 -4.96 -4.93 7.12
CA LEU A 43 -3.70 -5.53 6.72
C LEU A 43 -2.64 -4.43 6.67
N GLU A 44 -1.70 -4.47 7.61
CA GLU A 44 -0.69 -3.43 7.78
C GLU A 44 0.31 -3.40 6.63
N ALA A 45 0.81 -2.20 6.34
CA ALA A 45 2.00 -2.06 5.52
C ALA A 45 3.22 -2.63 6.25
N ILE A 46 4.06 -3.35 5.51
CA ILE A 46 5.33 -3.85 6.03
C ILE A 46 6.24 -2.64 6.27
N GLN A 47 6.60 -2.42 7.53
CA GLN A 47 7.58 -1.41 7.89
C GLN A 47 8.99 -1.95 7.65
N VAL A 48 9.76 -1.27 6.80
CA VAL A 48 11.17 -1.60 6.61
C VAL A 48 11.96 -0.88 7.71
N PRO A 49 12.76 -1.59 8.54
CA PRO A 49 13.50 -0.97 9.64
C PRO A 49 14.68 -0.16 9.07
N SER A 50 14.38 1.08 8.72
CA SER A 50 15.31 2.13 8.37
C SER A 50 14.57 3.45 8.64
N ALA A 51 15.25 4.48 9.11
CA ALA A 51 14.66 5.77 9.51
C ALA A 51 13.98 6.57 8.36
N ALA A 52 13.74 5.94 7.21
CA ALA A 52 12.95 6.45 6.10
C ALA A 52 11.71 5.55 5.98
N SER A 53 10.53 6.18 5.90
CA SER A 53 9.21 5.62 5.57
C SER A 53 9.16 4.18 5.04
N SER A 54 8.09 3.44 5.35
CA SER A 54 7.72 2.12 4.75
C SER A 54 7.59 2.08 3.21
N LYS A 55 8.01 3.16 2.54
CA LYS A 55 7.98 3.41 1.11
C LYS A 55 9.41 3.42 0.59
N LEU A 56 9.73 2.47 -0.28
CA LEU A 56 10.96 2.51 -1.06
C LEU A 56 10.65 3.27 -2.36
N GLU A 57 11.26 4.45 -2.52
CA GLU A 57 11.18 5.21 -3.76
C GLU A 57 12.41 4.91 -4.63
N ASP A 58 12.16 4.47 -5.86
CA ASP A 58 13.17 4.38 -6.90
C ASP A 58 13.49 5.80 -7.38
N ARG A 59 14.70 6.28 -7.09
CA ARG A 59 15.16 7.64 -7.42
C ARG A 59 15.28 7.90 -8.92
N ASP A 60 15.44 6.85 -9.73
CA ASP A 60 15.58 7.00 -11.18
C ASP A 60 14.20 7.11 -11.85
N THR A 61 13.19 6.43 -11.31
CA THR A 61 11.85 6.37 -11.89
C THR A 61 10.79 7.19 -11.15
N GLY A 62 11.07 7.65 -9.93
CA GLY A 62 10.12 8.31 -9.03
C GLY A 62 8.96 7.40 -8.63
N VAL A 63 9.13 6.07 -8.72
CA VAL A 63 8.11 5.10 -8.34
C VAL A 63 8.31 4.71 -6.89
N ALA A 64 7.29 4.96 -6.08
CA ALA A 64 7.22 4.50 -4.71
C ALA A 64 6.54 3.13 -4.65
N VAL A 65 7.02 2.28 -3.75
CA VAL A 65 6.48 0.94 -3.49
C VAL A 65 6.02 0.85 -2.04
N ALA A 66 4.84 0.26 -1.82
CA ALA A 66 4.34 -0.14 -0.51
C ALA A 66 3.97 -1.63 -0.56
N PHE A 67 4.43 -2.38 0.44
CA PHE A 67 4.07 -3.78 0.62
C PHE A 67 3.11 -3.96 1.79
N PHE A 68 2.18 -4.90 1.66
CA PHE A 68 1.22 -5.23 2.70
C PHE A 68 1.21 -6.73 2.96
N ASP A 69 1.12 -7.13 4.22
CA ASP A 69 0.98 -8.54 4.58
C ASP A 69 -0.37 -9.11 4.14
N ASN A 70 -0.37 -10.37 3.71
CA ASN A 70 -1.58 -11.11 3.39
C ASN A 70 -1.64 -12.44 4.17
N PRO A 71 -1.87 -12.37 5.49
CA PRO A 71 -1.86 -13.55 6.35
C PRO A 71 -2.93 -14.56 5.90
N GLY A 72 -2.56 -15.84 5.85
CA GLY A 72 -3.44 -16.89 5.35
C GLY A 72 -3.88 -16.71 3.89
N GLN A 73 -3.22 -15.82 3.14
CA GLN A 73 -3.62 -15.40 1.80
C GLN A 73 -5.10 -14.98 1.73
N LEU A 74 -5.55 -14.20 2.72
CA LEU A 74 -6.92 -13.73 2.85
C LEU A 74 -7.41 -13.03 1.58
N ILE A 75 -6.59 -12.18 0.98
CA ILE A 75 -6.86 -11.52 -0.29
C ILE A 75 -6.42 -12.41 -1.46
N LYS A 76 -7.27 -12.51 -2.48
CA LYS A 76 -7.04 -13.21 -3.74
C LYS A 76 -7.17 -12.26 -4.92
N ARG A 77 -6.70 -12.71 -6.09
CA ARG A 77 -6.91 -12.01 -7.36
C ARG A 77 -8.41 -11.83 -7.63
N GLY A 78 -8.79 -10.63 -8.07
CA GLY A 78 -10.18 -10.23 -8.31
C GLY A 78 -10.88 -9.60 -7.09
N ASP A 79 -10.34 -9.77 -5.89
CA ASP A 79 -10.90 -9.09 -4.71
C ASP A 79 -10.75 -7.57 -4.81
N ARG A 80 -11.63 -6.87 -4.09
CA ARG A 80 -11.58 -5.42 -3.94
C ARG A 80 -11.08 -5.04 -2.56
N VAL A 81 -10.26 -4.01 -2.52
CA VAL A 81 -9.69 -3.46 -1.29
C VAL A 81 -9.80 -1.94 -1.27
N THR A 82 -9.85 -1.40 -0.07
CA THR A 82 -9.57 0.02 0.17
C THR A 82 -8.13 0.16 0.65
N LEU A 83 -7.37 1.01 -0.04
CA LEU A 83 -6.03 1.42 0.35
C LEU A 83 -6.10 2.71 1.16
N VAL A 84 -5.40 2.73 2.29
CA VAL A 84 -5.13 3.92 3.09
C VAL A 84 -3.62 4.12 3.16
N LEU A 85 -3.16 5.30 2.75
CA LEU A 85 -1.79 5.76 2.90
C LEU A 85 -1.84 7.11 3.62
N GLY A 86 -1.75 7.08 4.95
CA GLY A 86 -2.02 8.25 5.78
C GLY A 86 -3.40 8.84 5.52
N ARG A 87 -3.45 10.08 5.03
CA ARG A 87 -4.72 10.77 4.72
C ARG A 87 -5.25 10.46 3.33
N PHE A 88 -4.43 9.85 2.47
CA PHE A 88 -4.88 9.40 1.16
C PHE A 88 -5.68 8.10 1.28
N LYS A 89 -6.87 8.07 0.66
CA LYS A 89 -7.75 6.89 0.61
C LYS A 89 -8.20 6.61 -0.82
N ALA A 90 -8.08 5.36 -1.24
CA ALA A 90 -8.58 4.88 -2.52
C ALA A 90 -9.37 3.57 -2.33
N SER A 91 -10.67 3.58 -2.63
CA SER A 91 -11.57 2.43 -2.50
C SER A 91 -11.82 1.72 -3.83
N GLY A 92 -12.29 0.48 -3.77
CA GLY A 92 -12.65 -0.30 -4.97
C GLY A 92 -11.45 -0.75 -5.81
N LEU A 93 -10.23 -0.75 -5.24
CA LEU A 93 -9.04 -1.19 -5.96
C LEU A 93 -9.12 -2.70 -6.17
N THR A 94 -9.08 -3.12 -7.45
CA THR A 94 -9.09 -4.55 -7.80
C THR A 94 -7.68 -5.12 -7.70
N VAL A 95 -7.56 -6.28 -7.07
CA VAL A 95 -6.31 -7.04 -6.94
C VAL A 95 -6.08 -7.86 -8.20
N GLN A 96 -4.88 -7.74 -8.77
CA GLN A 96 -4.45 -8.44 -9.97
C GLN A 96 -3.45 -9.55 -9.68
#